data_AF-A0A7W2FZQ0-F1
#
_entry.id   AF-A0A7W2FZQ0-F1
#
_cell.length_a   1.000
_cell.length_b   1.000
_cell.length_c   1.000
_cell.angle_alpha   90.00
_cell.angle_beta   90.00
_cell.angle_gamma   90.00
#
_symmetry.space_group_name_H-M   'P 1'
#
loop_
_entity.id
_entity.type
_entity.pdbx_description
1 polymer ?
#
loop_
_entity_poly.entity_id
_entity_poly.type
_entity_poly.pdbx_seq_one_letter_code
_entity_poly.pdbx_strand_id
1 'polypeptide(L)'
;MNLSHKITKILMGIILLGSTQVQAQQDPQYTNYMYNTVNINPAYAGSRGALSIFGLHRTQWVGLEGAPTTNSFSVNTPIQDSKLGVGLSFVNDKLGVINENTISLDVSYTIDLNQRDSKLSFGVKGSLNMLNVAYSRLNKFNPNDPMILHDISDEASPNIGAGIYWHNEKSYVGLSVPNFLENKRFENGTLYSAMNQRQHFYLMGGHVFEINPTLKFKPAFLLKAVSGAPLQADVTANFLIHDKLTLGAAYRWDAAWSALAGFQVTDGLMLGYSYDSETTKLGRYNNGSHELFVRFELFNKYRRVNSPRFY
;
A
#
# COMPACT_ATOMS: atom_id res chain seq x y z
N MET A 1 -28.02 32.07 32.10
CA MET A 1 -27.64 30.73 31.60
C MET A 1 -26.28 30.87 30.90
N ASN A 2 -25.20 30.41 31.55
CA ASN A 2 -23.82 30.82 31.25
C ASN A 2 -23.34 30.40 29.85
N LEU A 3 -22.57 31.29 29.19
CA LEU A 3 -21.99 31.10 27.85
C LEU A 3 -21.16 29.81 27.75
N SER A 4 -20.46 29.44 28.83
CA SER A 4 -19.74 28.17 28.97
C SER A 4 -20.66 26.96 28.75
N HIS A 5 -21.89 26.99 29.27
CA HIS A 5 -22.85 25.90 29.16
C HIS A 5 -23.42 25.74 27.74
N LYS A 6 -23.47 26.83 26.95
CA LYS A 6 -23.83 26.78 25.53
C LYS A 6 -22.68 26.22 24.69
N ILE A 7 -21.43 26.61 24.99
CA ILE A 7 -20.23 26.09 24.31
C ILE A 7 -20.06 24.59 24.57
N THR A 8 -20.25 24.13 25.81
CA THR A 8 -20.19 22.70 26.15
C THR A 8 -21.27 21.89 25.42
N LYS A 9 -22.51 22.40 25.32
CA LYS A 9 -23.59 21.73 24.59
C LYS A 9 -23.35 21.71 23.06
N ILE A 10 -22.73 22.75 22.50
CA ILE A 10 -22.33 22.79 21.09
C ILE A 10 -21.19 21.79 20.82
N LEU A 11 -20.18 21.72 21.70
CA LEU A 11 -19.11 20.72 21.63
C LEU A 11 -19.64 19.29 21.78
N MET A 12 -20.58 19.04 22.70
CA MET A 12 -21.23 17.74 22.86
C MET A 12 -22.10 17.36 21.65
N GLY A 13 -22.76 18.35 21.03
CA GLY A 13 -23.54 18.15 19.79
C GLY A 13 -22.67 17.86 18.57
N ILE A 14 -21.48 18.46 18.47
CA ILE A 14 -20.49 18.17 17.41
C ILE A 14 -19.87 16.78 17.59
N ILE A 15 -19.64 16.34 18.84
CA ILE A 15 -19.10 15.00 19.15
C ILE A 15 -20.14 13.89 18.88
N LEU A 16 -21.43 14.17 19.04
CA LEU A 16 -22.51 13.20 18.80
C LEU A 16 -22.90 13.03 17.32
N LEU A 17 -22.43 13.91 16.42
CA LEU A 17 -22.66 13.81 14.97
C LEU A 17 -21.64 12.91 14.24
N GLY A 18 -20.66 12.32 14.95
CA GLY A 18 -19.54 11.58 14.35
C GLY A 18 -19.69 10.06 14.26
N SER A 19 -20.82 9.46 14.65
CA SER A 19 -20.94 8.00 14.78
C SER A 19 -21.91 7.37 13.79
N THR A 20 -21.72 7.62 12.49
CA THR A 20 -22.20 6.69 11.46
C THR A 20 -21.02 5.82 11.04
N GLN A 21 -20.97 4.60 11.58
CA GLN A 21 -20.07 3.58 11.05
C GLN A 21 -20.58 3.17 9.66
N VAL A 22 -20.13 3.89 8.65
CA VAL A 22 -20.18 3.44 7.27
C VAL A 22 -19.01 2.48 7.11
N GLN A 23 -19.31 1.21 6.81
CA GLN A 23 -18.28 0.27 6.39
C GLN A 23 -17.82 0.70 4.99
N ALA A 24 -16.72 1.47 4.94
CA ALA A 24 -16.07 1.87 3.70
C ALA A 24 -15.24 0.71 3.14
N GLN A 25 -15.18 0.61 1.82
CA GLN A 25 -14.29 -0.32 1.13
C GLN A 25 -12.83 -0.01 1.46
N GLN A 26 -12.05 -1.06 1.64
CA GLN A 26 -10.66 -0.99 2.07
C GLN A 26 -9.77 -1.42 0.91
N ASP A 27 -8.89 -0.53 0.44
CA ASP A 27 -7.83 -0.93 -0.49
C ASP A 27 -6.98 -2.05 0.12
N PRO A 28 -6.41 -2.95 -0.71
CA PRO A 28 -5.57 -4.03 -0.23
C PRO A 28 -4.49 -3.55 0.74
N GLN A 29 -4.33 -4.29 1.84
CA GLN A 29 -3.30 -4.03 2.84
C GLN A 29 -2.09 -4.92 2.60
N TYR A 30 -0.89 -4.38 2.84
CA TYR A 30 0.38 -5.08 2.69
C TYR A 30 1.16 -5.01 3.99
N THR A 31 1.61 -6.15 4.51
CA THR A 31 2.50 -6.19 5.68
C THR A 31 3.91 -5.74 5.31
N ASN A 32 4.38 -6.14 4.13
CA ASN A 32 5.69 -5.80 3.58
C ASN A 32 5.66 -4.50 2.74
N TYR A 33 4.86 -3.51 3.13
CA TYR A 33 4.64 -2.26 2.38
C TYR A 33 5.94 -1.52 2.01
N MET A 34 6.98 -1.63 2.84
CA MET A 34 8.29 -1.00 2.65
C MET A 34 9.12 -1.61 1.51
N TYR A 35 8.73 -2.79 1.03
CA TYR A 35 9.38 -3.44 -0.11
C TYR A 35 8.65 -3.19 -1.44
N ASN A 36 7.38 -2.77 -1.40
CA ASN A 36 6.54 -2.47 -2.56
C ASN A 36 6.02 -1.02 -2.57
N THR A 37 6.90 -0.08 -2.28
CA THR A 37 6.52 1.32 -2.07
C THR A 37 5.88 1.96 -3.30
N VAL A 38 6.21 1.51 -4.53
CA VAL A 38 5.66 2.07 -5.78
C VAL A 38 4.13 1.95 -5.87
N ASN A 39 3.53 0.92 -5.27
CA ASN A 39 2.07 0.79 -5.23
C ASN A 39 1.43 1.90 -4.39
N ILE A 40 2.10 2.32 -3.31
CA ILE A 40 1.58 3.28 -2.33
C ILE A 40 2.00 4.72 -2.67
N ASN A 41 3.18 4.93 -3.25
CA ASN A 41 3.70 6.26 -3.57
C ASN A 41 4.35 6.28 -4.96
N PRO A 42 3.74 6.95 -5.96
CA PRO A 42 4.28 7.01 -7.32
C PRO A 42 5.65 7.72 -7.38
N ALA A 43 5.96 8.59 -6.42
CA ALA A 43 7.25 9.27 -6.37
C ALA A 43 8.42 8.34 -6.04
N TYR A 44 8.14 7.10 -5.60
CA TYR A 44 9.16 6.09 -5.35
C TYR A 44 9.75 5.49 -6.64
N ALA A 45 9.03 5.56 -7.77
CA ALA A 45 9.45 4.91 -9.02
C ALA A 45 10.90 5.31 -9.38
N GLY A 46 11.77 4.32 -9.58
CA GLY A 46 13.17 4.54 -9.94
C GLY A 46 14.11 4.99 -8.80
N SER A 47 13.61 5.23 -7.58
CA SER A 47 14.41 5.69 -6.43
C SER A 47 15.52 4.73 -6.00
N ARG A 48 15.37 3.43 -6.31
CA ARG A 48 16.37 2.39 -6.02
C ARG A 48 17.60 2.43 -6.93
N GLY A 49 17.59 3.24 -7.99
CA GLY A 49 18.74 3.36 -8.90
C GLY A 49 19.00 2.12 -9.76
N ALA A 50 18.05 1.20 -9.84
CA ALA A 50 18.12 -0.07 -10.56
C ALA A 50 16.74 -0.42 -11.14
N LEU A 51 16.70 -1.33 -12.12
CA LEU A 51 15.46 -1.95 -12.55
C LEU A 51 15.01 -2.91 -11.44
N SER A 52 13.90 -2.61 -10.79
CA SER A 52 13.33 -3.37 -9.68
C SER A 52 12.04 -4.03 -10.12
N ILE A 53 12.00 -5.35 -10.04
CA ILE A 53 10.84 -6.20 -10.27
C ILE A 53 10.38 -6.72 -8.91
N PHE A 54 9.09 -6.67 -8.63
CA PHE A 54 8.51 -7.11 -7.37
C PHE A 54 7.23 -7.92 -7.62
N GLY A 55 7.13 -9.07 -6.99
CA GLY A 55 5.93 -9.91 -6.97
C GLY A 55 5.52 -10.18 -5.53
N LEU A 56 4.23 -10.15 -5.24
CA LEU A 56 3.67 -10.44 -3.93
C LEU A 56 2.36 -11.18 -4.06
N HIS A 57 2.18 -12.17 -3.20
CA HIS A 57 0.94 -12.90 -3.03
C HIS A 57 0.56 -12.87 -1.55
N ARG A 58 -0.68 -12.49 -1.27
CA ARG A 58 -1.23 -12.43 0.07
C ARG A 58 -2.57 -13.17 0.12
N THR A 59 -2.71 -14.06 1.10
CA THR A 59 -3.99 -14.67 1.46
C THR A 59 -4.35 -14.25 2.86
N GLN A 60 -5.50 -13.58 3.00
CA GLN A 60 -5.96 -13.06 4.29
C GLN A 60 -6.94 -14.01 4.95
N TRP A 61 -6.93 -14.03 6.28
CA TRP A 61 -7.89 -14.75 7.12
C TRP A 61 -8.12 -16.20 6.67
N VAL A 62 -7.03 -16.97 6.59
CA VAL A 62 -7.06 -18.37 6.15
C VAL A 62 -8.08 -19.16 6.96
N GLY A 63 -8.93 -19.92 6.26
CA GLY A 63 -10.03 -20.68 6.87
C GLY A 63 -11.38 -19.98 6.77
N LEU A 64 -11.44 -18.69 6.42
CA LEU A 64 -12.68 -18.02 6.06
C LEU A 64 -12.95 -18.15 4.55
N GLU A 65 -14.13 -18.65 4.22
CA GLU A 65 -14.58 -18.73 2.82
C GLU A 65 -14.80 -17.33 2.24
N GLY A 66 -14.30 -17.12 1.03
CA GLY A 66 -14.39 -15.81 0.36
C GLY A 66 -13.47 -14.74 0.93
N ALA A 67 -12.53 -15.10 1.81
CA ALA A 67 -11.55 -14.16 2.35
C ALA A 67 -10.65 -13.55 1.26
N PRO A 68 -10.12 -12.33 1.50
CA PRO A 68 -9.40 -11.62 0.46
C PRO A 68 -8.10 -12.33 0.05
N THR A 69 -7.87 -12.40 -1.26
CA THR A 69 -6.61 -12.82 -1.87
C THR A 69 -6.10 -11.72 -2.79
N THR A 70 -4.90 -11.23 -2.54
CA THR A 70 -4.29 -10.13 -3.29
C THR A 70 -3.01 -10.59 -3.96
N ASN A 71 -2.90 -10.32 -5.25
CA ASN A 71 -1.67 -10.50 -6.03
C ASN A 71 -1.20 -9.12 -6.49
N SER A 72 0.09 -8.84 -6.34
CA SER A 72 0.69 -7.61 -6.82
C SER A 72 1.95 -7.93 -7.61
N PHE A 73 2.07 -7.32 -8.78
CA PHE A 73 3.27 -7.32 -9.59
C PHE A 73 3.64 -5.88 -9.91
N SER A 74 4.91 -5.51 -9.77
CA SER A 74 5.39 -4.19 -10.17
C SER A 74 6.78 -4.25 -10.77
N VAL A 75 7.04 -3.36 -11.72
CA VAL A 75 8.35 -3.12 -12.32
C VAL A 75 8.57 -1.63 -12.33
N ASN A 76 9.70 -1.17 -11.79
CA ASN A 76 10.06 0.24 -11.88
C ASN A 76 11.56 0.41 -12.09
N THR A 77 11.95 1.50 -12.75
CA THR A 77 13.34 1.79 -13.09
C THR A 77 13.55 3.30 -13.20
N PRO A 78 14.74 3.81 -12.83
CA PRO A 78 15.15 5.13 -13.30
C PRO A 78 15.33 5.08 -14.82
N ILE A 79 15.04 6.19 -15.50
CA ILE A 79 15.42 6.41 -16.90
C ILE A 79 16.86 6.91 -16.91
N GLN A 80 17.73 6.19 -17.61
CA GLN A 80 19.16 6.49 -17.65
C GLN A 80 19.42 7.92 -18.16
N ASP A 81 20.43 8.58 -17.57
CA ASP A 81 20.88 9.93 -17.93
C ASP A 81 19.77 10.99 -17.83
N SER A 82 18.78 10.74 -16.96
CA SER A 82 17.68 11.66 -16.67
C SER A 82 17.36 11.68 -15.18
N LYS A 83 16.52 12.64 -14.79
CA LYS A 83 15.94 12.74 -13.44
C LYS A 83 14.61 11.99 -13.30
N LEU A 84 14.21 11.25 -14.33
CA LEU A 84 12.91 10.59 -14.41
C LEU A 84 12.99 9.14 -13.92
N GLY A 85 11.93 8.69 -13.26
CA GLY A 85 11.67 7.28 -12.99
C GLY A 85 10.32 6.87 -13.56
N VAL A 86 10.20 5.60 -13.96
CA VAL A 86 8.95 5.03 -14.46
C VAL A 86 8.63 3.74 -13.73
N GLY A 87 7.35 3.49 -13.52
CA GLY A 87 6.84 2.28 -12.88
C GLY A 87 5.58 1.77 -13.58
N LEU A 88 5.45 0.46 -13.68
CA LEU A 88 4.24 -0.23 -14.09
C LEU A 88 3.86 -1.18 -12.95
N SER A 89 2.60 -1.18 -12.55
CA SER A 89 2.09 -2.11 -11.55
C SER A 89 0.76 -2.72 -11.98
N PHE A 90 0.57 -3.97 -11.59
CA PHE A 90 -0.66 -4.74 -11.73
C PHE A 90 -1.03 -5.30 -10.37
N VAL A 91 -2.23 -4.99 -9.90
CA VAL A 91 -2.78 -5.54 -8.66
C VAL A 91 -4.07 -6.26 -9.01
N ASN A 92 -4.18 -7.51 -8.61
CA ASN A 92 -5.43 -8.26 -8.63
C ASN A 92 -5.85 -8.49 -7.19
N ASP A 93 -7.02 -7.98 -6.82
CA ASP A 93 -7.61 -8.20 -5.51
C ASP A 93 -8.96 -8.89 -5.65
N LYS A 94 -9.11 -10.01 -4.94
CA LYS A 94 -10.32 -10.82 -4.98
C LYS A 94 -10.87 -10.94 -3.57
N LEU A 95 -12.12 -10.53 -3.38
CA LEU A 95 -12.86 -10.59 -2.12
C LEU A 95 -14.23 -11.21 -2.36
N GLY A 96 -14.42 -12.45 -1.94
CA GLY A 96 -15.65 -13.21 -2.18
C GLY A 96 -16.00 -13.28 -3.68
N VAL A 97 -17.11 -12.65 -4.06
CA VAL A 97 -17.59 -12.58 -5.45
C VAL A 97 -17.05 -11.38 -6.23
N ILE A 98 -16.34 -10.47 -5.57
CA ILE A 98 -15.72 -9.27 -6.14
C ILE A 98 -14.31 -9.61 -6.61
N ASN A 99 -13.96 -9.15 -7.81
CA ASN A 99 -12.62 -9.23 -8.38
C ASN A 99 -12.27 -7.88 -9.01
N GLU A 100 -11.22 -7.23 -8.52
CA GLU A 100 -10.76 -5.94 -9.00
C GLU A 100 -9.33 -6.07 -9.54
N ASN A 101 -9.15 -5.65 -10.79
CA ASN A 101 -7.83 -5.58 -11.42
C ASN A 101 -7.44 -4.12 -11.61
N THR A 102 -6.32 -3.72 -11.07
CA THR A 102 -5.78 -2.36 -11.22
C THR A 102 -4.47 -2.42 -12.00
N ILE A 103 -4.45 -1.74 -13.15
CA ILE A 103 -3.21 -1.47 -13.89
C ILE A 103 -2.83 -0.02 -13.60
N SER A 104 -1.58 0.23 -13.20
CA SER A 104 -1.10 1.59 -12.97
C SER A 104 0.23 1.87 -13.65
N LEU A 105 0.36 3.10 -14.14
CA LEU A 105 1.58 3.69 -14.65
C LEU A 105 2.00 4.84 -13.72
N ASP A 106 3.23 4.77 -13.23
CA ASP A 106 3.83 5.74 -12.34
C ASP A 106 4.96 6.47 -13.08
N VAL A 107 5.01 7.80 -12.97
CA VAL A 107 6.13 8.62 -13.46
C VAL A 107 6.60 9.49 -12.32
N SER A 108 7.92 9.49 -12.07
CA SER A 108 8.55 10.31 -11.04
C SER A 108 9.60 11.25 -11.63
N TYR A 109 9.80 12.39 -10.97
CA TYR A 109 10.88 13.33 -11.24
C TYR A 109 11.64 13.62 -9.95
N THR A 110 12.95 13.41 -9.96
CA THR A 110 13.81 13.48 -8.77
C THR A 110 14.74 14.69 -8.80
N ILE A 111 14.76 15.45 -7.71
CA ILE A 111 15.64 16.59 -7.50
C ILE A 111 16.68 16.20 -6.44
N ASP A 112 17.95 16.33 -6.77
CA ASP A 112 19.04 16.21 -5.80
C ASP A 112 19.11 17.50 -4.97
N LEU A 113 18.95 17.38 -3.65
CA LEU A 113 18.89 18.52 -2.73
C LEU A 113 20.28 18.94 -2.23
N ASN A 114 21.22 18.00 -2.11
CA ASN A 114 22.56 18.25 -1.59
C ASN A 114 23.55 17.16 -2.00
N GLN A 115 24.82 17.37 -1.63
CA GLN A 115 25.92 16.43 -1.90
C GLN A 115 25.93 15.19 -0.98
N ARG A 116 24.96 15.03 -0.06
CA ARG A 116 24.83 13.87 0.84
C ARG A 116 23.78 12.87 0.32
N ASP A 117 23.64 12.78 -1.00
CA ASP A 117 22.66 11.93 -1.69
C ASP A 117 21.21 12.09 -1.20
N SER A 118 20.87 13.28 -0.69
CA SER A 118 19.49 13.60 -0.35
C SER A 118 18.72 13.93 -1.62
N LYS A 119 17.63 13.22 -1.86
CA LYS A 119 16.79 13.33 -3.04
C LYS A 119 15.35 13.60 -2.66
N LEU A 120 14.69 14.44 -3.44
CA LEU A 120 13.27 14.73 -3.33
C LEU A 120 12.61 14.42 -4.67
N SER A 121 11.73 13.44 -4.66
CA SER A 121 11.01 12.97 -5.84
C SER A 121 9.56 13.40 -5.77
N PHE A 122 9.02 13.80 -6.91
CA PHE A 122 7.61 14.06 -7.14
C PHE A 122 7.11 13.01 -8.11
N GLY A 123 5.93 12.46 -7.87
CA GLY A 123 5.39 11.40 -8.71
C GLY A 123 3.93 11.63 -9.04
N VAL A 124 3.55 11.20 -10.23
CA VAL A 124 2.17 11.13 -10.70
C VAL A 124 1.86 9.69 -11.09
N LYS A 125 0.60 9.30 -10.87
CA LYS A 125 0.08 7.98 -11.15
C LYS A 125 -1.12 8.11 -12.07
N GLY A 126 -1.17 7.30 -13.11
CA GLY A 126 -2.41 7.03 -13.85
C GLY A 126 -2.77 5.57 -13.61
N SER A 127 -4.03 5.28 -13.26
CA SER A 127 -4.49 3.91 -13.04
C SER A 127 -5.82 3.64 -13.74
N LEU A 128 -6.05 2.38 -14.07
CA LEU A 128 -7.31 1.87 -14.58
C LEU A 128 -7.74 0.72 -13.68
N ASN A 129 -8.86 0.88 -13.00
CA ASN A 129 -9.46 -0.14 -12.14
C ASN A 129 -10.58 -0.84 -12.92
N MET A 130 -10.50 -2.15 -13.07
CA MET A 130 -11.51 -2.97 -13.73
C MET A 130 -12.19 -3.84 -12.69
N LEU A 131 -13.45 -3.53 -12.41
CA LEU A 131 -14.25 -4.23 -11.42
C LEU A 131 -15.12 -5.30 -12.09
N ASN A 132 -15.11 -6.48 -11.50
CA ASN A 132 -16.03 -7.56 -11.79
C ASN A 132 -16.73 -8.01 -10.50
N VAL A 133 -18.06 -8.10 -10.50
CA VAL A 133 -18.87 -8.56 -9.37
C VAL A 133 -19.88 -9.60 -9.84
N ALA A 134 -19.70 -10.84 -9.39
CA ALA A 134 -20.58 -11.95 -9.73
C ALA A 134 -21.66 -12.15 -8.65
N TYR A 135 -22.63 -11.24 -8.57
CA TYR A 135 -23.78 -11.35 -7.65
C TYR A 135 -24.57 -12.64 -7.85
N SER A 136 -24.58 -13.21 -9.05
CA SER A 136 -25.15 -14.51 -9.41
C SER A 136 -24.66 -15.66 -8.54
N ARG A 137 -23.45 -15.54 -7.95
CA ARG A 137 -22.86 -16.56 -7.07
C ARG A 137 -23.18 -16.36 -5.59
N LEU A 138 -23.90 -15.31 -5.21
CA LEU A 138 -24.31 -15.07 -3.84
C LEU A 138 -25.53 -15.93 -3.47
N ASN A 139 -25.56 -16.37 -2.22
CA ASN A 139 -26.80 -16.87 -1.63
C ASN A 139 -27.69 -15.66 -1.27
N LYS A 140 -28.65 -15.33 -2.14
CA LYS A 140 -29.44 -14.10 -2.05
C LYS A 140 -30.59 -14.28 -1.06
N PHE A 141 -30.61 -13.49 0.02
CA PHE A 141 -31.74 -13.47 0.96
C PHE A 141 -33.05 -13.01 0.29
N ASN A 142 -32.96 -12.00 -0.58
CA ASN A 142 -34.05 -11.57 -1.46
C ASN A 142 -33.61 -11.72 -2.93
N PRO A 143 -34.09 -12.76 -3.64
CA PRO A 143 -33.75 -12.98 -5.05
C PRO A 143 -34.20 -11.85 -6.00
N ASN A 144 -35.16 -11.02 -5.57
CA ASN A 144 -35.71 -9.91 -6.35
C ASN A 144 -35.13 -8.54 -5.96
N ASP A 145 -34.05 -8.51 -5.16
CA ASP A 145 -33.38 -7.24 -4.81
C ASP A 145 -32.68 -6.66 -6.06
N PRO A 146 -33.14 -5.51 -6.58
CA PRO A 146 -32.62 -4.93 -7.81
C PRO A 146 -31.13 -4.58 -7.76
N MET A 147 -30.52 -4.45 -6.58
CA MET A 147 -29.08 -4.14 -6.44
C MET A 147 -28.16 -5.32 -6.76
N ILE A 148 -28.66 -6.55 -6.66
CA ILE A 148 -27.88 -7.78 -6.83
C ILE A 148 -28.45 -8.68 -7.93
N LEU A 149 -29.36 -8.15 -8.76
CA LEU A 149 -29.97 -8.88 -9.87
C LEU A 149 -28.98 -9.13 -11.01
N HIS A 150 -28.15 -8.14 -11.33
CA HIS A 150 -27.25 -8.16 -12.48
C HIS A 150 -25.80 -8.10 -12.05
N ASP A 151 -24.99 -9.05 -12.54
CA ASP A 151 -23.55 -9.04 -12.36
C ASP A 151 -22.94 -7.77 -12.98
N ILE A 152 -21.91 -7.24 -12.33
CA ILE A 152 -21.10 -6.16 -12.89
C ILE A 152 -19.94 -6.83 -13.62
N SER A 153 -19.82 -6.57 -14.92
CA SER A 153 -18.74 -7.09 -15.74
C SER A 153 -17.91 -5.94 -16.31
N ASP A 154 -16.61 -5.98 -16.04
CA ASP A 154 -15.59 -5.09 -16.61
C ASP A 154 -15.89 -3.58 -16.50
N GLU A 155 -16.43 -3.15 -15.35
CA GLU A 155 -16.60 -1.73 -15.08
C GLU A 155 -15.22 -1.09 -14.91
N ALA A 156 -14.80 -0.35 -15.93
CA ALA A 156 -13.51 0.30 -15.99
C ALA A 156 -13.61 1.74 -15.44
N SER A 157 -12.88 2.03 -14.37
CA SER A 157 -12.84 3.35 -13.75
C SER A 157 -11.40 3.87 -13.73
N PRO A 158 -11.07 4.91 -14.53
CA PRO A 158 -9.74 5.52 -14.48
C PRO A 158 -9.55 6.26 -13.16
N ASN A 159 -8.29 6.42 -12.76
CA ASN A 159 -7.89 7.25 -11.64
C ASN A 159 -6.55 7.93 -11.90
N ILE A 160 -6.29 8.98 -11.13
CA ILE A 160 -5.02 9.67 -11.11
C ILE A 160 -4.56 9.83 -9.66
N GLY A 161 -3.26 9.81 -9.43
CA GLY A 161 -2.66 9.96 -8.12
C GLY A 161 -1.41 10.81 -8.15
N ALA A 162 -0.95 11.22 -6.97
CA ALA A 162 0.31 11.91 -6.82
C ALA A 162 1.01 11.53 -5.53
N GLY A 163 2.31 11.81 -5.48
CA GLY A 163 3.11 11.60 -4.30
C GLY A 163 4.35 12.48 -4.27
N ILE A 164 4.88 12.63 -3.05
CA ILE A 164 6.16 13.24 -2.76
C ILE A 164 6.94 12.20 -1.96
N TYR A 165 8.21 12.03 -2.27
CA TYR A 165 9.08 11.07 -1.61
C TYR A 165 10.46 11.69 -1.41
N TRP A 166 10.82 11.92 -0.16
CA TRP A 166 12.16 12.33 0.23
C TRP A 166 12.93 11.11 0.72
N HIS A 167 14.17 10.97 0.27
CA HIS A 167 15.07 9.94 0.79
C HIS A 167 16.53 10.36 0.76
N ASN A 168 17.33 9.69 1.57
CA ASN A 168 18.79 9.67 1.48
C ASN A 168 19.27 8.21 1.66
N GLU A 169 20.54 8.00 1.94
CA GLU A 169 21.10 6.65 2.12
C GLU A 169 20.48 5.86 3.30
N LYS A 170 19.98 6.54 4.33
CA LYS A 170 19.53 5.90 5.59
C LYS A 170 18.07 6.16 5.95
N SER A 171 17.47 7.24 5.47
CA SER A 171 16.13 7.70 5.83
C SER A 171 15.26 7.87 4.59
N TYR A 172 13.96 7.67 4.78
CA TYR A 172 12.96 8.10 3.81
C TYR A 172 11.68 8.57 4.50
N VAL A 173 10.97 9.47 3.84
CA VAL A 173 9.63 9.92 4.21
C VAL A 173 8.85 10.16 2.91
N GLY A 174 7.61 9.69 2.85
CA GLY A 174 6.76 9.84 1.68
C GLY A 174 5.34 10.21 2.06
N LEU A 175 4.75 11.11 1.28
CA LEU A 175 3.33 11.46 1.35
C LEU A 175 2.71 11.16 -0.02
N SER A 176 1.56 10.51 -0.06
CA SER A 176 0.91 10.19 -1.33
C SER A 176 -0.59 10.03 -1.24
N VAL A 177 -1.23 10.22 -2.39
CA VAL A 177 -2.62 9.89 -2.67
C VAL A 177 -2.63 9.14 -4.00
N PRO A 178 -2.65 7.79 -4.00
CA PRO A 178 -2.59 7.00 -5.23
C PRO A 178 -3.80 7.16 -6.14
N ASN A 179 -4.95 7.51 -5.57
CA ASN A 179 -6.23 7.63 -6.26
C ASN A 179 -6.97 8.88 -5.75
N PHE A 180 -7.06 9.92 -6.58
CA PHE A 180 -7.79 11.16 -6.31
C PHE A 180 -9.26 11.07 -6.68
N LEU A 181 -9.61 10.34 -7.74
CA LEU A 181 -10.97 10.32 -8.25
C LEU A 181 -11.82 9.42 -7.37
N GLU A 182 -12.84 10.01 -6.74
CA GLU A 182 -13.93 9.25 -6.14
C GLU A 182 -14.87 8.83 -7.25
N ASN A 183 -14.62 7.66 -7.83
CA ASN A 183 -15.52 7.12 -8.84
C ASN A 183 -16.82 6.69 -8.14
N LYS A 184 -17.86 7.49 -8.34
CA LYS A 184 -19.24 7.13 -7.97
C LYS A 184 -19.75 6.19 -9.05
N ARG A 185 -19.79 4.91 -8.73
CA ARG A 185 -20.23 3.84 -9.65
C ARG A 185 -21.75 3.86 -9.79
N PHE A 186 -22.34 4.87 -10.47
CA PHE A 186 -23.77 4.90 -10.86
C PHE A 186 -24.07 5.75 -12.10
N GLU A 187 -24.80 5.14 -13.04
CA GLU A 187 -25.59 5.81 -14.08
C GLU A 187 -27.09 5.46 -13.84
N ASN A 188 -27.97 6.46 -13.94
CA ASN A 188 -29.44 6.43 -13.85
C ASN A 188 -30.15 6.30 -12.48
N GLY A 189 -30.42 7.47 -11.89
CA GLY A 189 -31.81 7.90 -11.62
C GLY A 189 -32.57 7.35 -10.42
N THR A 190 -32.11 6.29 -9.76
CA THR A 190 -32.75 5.77 -8.55
C THR A 190 -31.69 5.28 -7.57
N LEU A 191 -31.90 5.63 -6.30
CA LEU A 191 -31.16 5.30 -5.06
C LEU A 191 -30.35 3.99 -5.24
N TYR A 192 -29.07 3.85 -4.87
CA TYR A 192 -28.54 3.69 -3.51
C TYR A 192 -26.99 3.66 -3.53
N SER A 193 -26.32 4.29 -2.55
CA SER A 193 -24.86 4.41 -2.44
C SER A 193 -24.24 3.20 -1.72
N ALA A 194 -23.33 2.45 -2.36
CA ALA A 194 -22.61 1.34 -1.68
C ALA A 194 -21.15 1.09 -2.10
N MET A 195 -20.66 1.61 -3.25
CA MET A 195 -19.31 1.28 -3.75
C MET A 195 -18.53 2.52 -4.24
N ASN A 196 -18.39 3.54 -3.40
CA ASN A 196 -17.58 4.70 -3.74
C ASN A 196 -16.10 4.42 -3.43
N GLN A 197 -15.23 4.52 -4.44
CA GLN A 197 -13.80 4.65 -4.19
C GLN A 197 -13.55 5.96 -3.44
N ARG A 198 -12.82 5.90 -2.32
CA ARG A 198 -12.46 7.06 -1.51
C ARG A 198 -10.99 7.37 -1.66
N GLN A 199 -10.65 8.64 -1.45
CA GLN A 199 -9.25 9.06 -1.41
C GLN A 199 -8.54 8.48 -0.19
N HIS A 200 -7.45 7.77 -0.45
CA HIS A 200 -6.57 7.21 0.57
C HIS A 200 -5.30 8.02 0.65
N PHE A 201 -5.12 8.73 1.78
CA PHE A 201 -3.91 9.49 2.06
C PHE A 201 -2.93 8.60 2.82
N TYR A 202 -1.71 8.51 2.31
CA TYR A 202 -0.64 7.73 2.92
C TYR A 202 0.49 8.64 3.37
N LEU A 203 0.95 8.46 4.61
CA LEU A 203 2.21 8.99 5.11
C LEU A 203 3.08 7.81 5.54
N MET A 204 4.28 7.70 5.00
CA MET A 204 5.22 6.64 5.35
C MET A 204 6.58 7.20 5.71
N GLY A 205 7.34 6.42 6.46
CA GLY A 205 8.75 6.72 6.69
C GLY A 205 9.51 5.56 7.28
N GLY A 206 10.82 5.69 7.31
CA GLY A 206 11.70 4.70 7.92
C GLY A 206 13.14 5.20 8.01
N HIS A 207 13.92 4.52 8.83
CA HIS A 207 15.34 4.83 9.04
C HIS A 207 16.16 3.54 9.17
N VAL A 208 17.45 3.60 8.81
CA VAL A 208 18.41 2.51 9.00
C VAL A 208 19.42 2.91 10.06
N PHE A 209 19.28 2.34 11.25
CA PHE A 209 20.24 2.44 12.34
C PHE A 209 21.29 1.33 12.20
N GLU A 210 22.55 1.69 12.04
CA GLU A 210 23.66 0.74 12.03
C GLU A 210 24.11 0.52 13.48
N ILE A 211 23.64 -0.56 14.11
CA ILE A 211 24.00 -0.90 15.50
C ILE A 211 25.45 -1.36 15.54
N ASN A 212 25.84 -2.21 14.59
CA ASN A 212 27.21 -2.67 14.37
C ASN A 212 27.38 -3.10 12.89
N PRO A 213 28.60 -3.45 12.42
CA PRO A 213 28.85 -3.82 11.02
C PRO A 213 28.02 -5.00 10.50
N THR A 214 27.44 -5.80 11.38
CA THR A 214 26.69 -7.02 11.06
C THR A 214 25.20 -6.92 11.39
N LEU A 215 24.74 -5.86 12.06
CA LEU A 215 23.37 -5.72 12.52
C LEU A 215 22.86 -4.30 12.28
N LYS A 216 21.79 -4.19 11.48
CA LYS A 216 21.10 -2.94 11.20
C LYS A 216 19.66 -3.02 11.67
N PHE A 217 19.21 -2.03 12.41
CA PHE A 217 17.82 -1.88 12.81
C PHE A 217 17.09 -0.93 11.85
N LYS A 218 15.97 -1.38 11.32
CA LYS A 218 15.21 -0.75 10.23
C LYS A 218 13.76 -0.54 10.65
N PRO A 219 13.47 0.43 11.54
CA PRO A 219 12.10 0.81 11.85
C PRO A 219 11.46 1.51 10.65
N ALA A 220 10.17 1.26 10.46
CA ALA A 220 9.34 1.92 9.47
C ALA A 220 7.93 2.13 10.02
N PHE A 221 7.20 3.07 9.44
CA PHE A 221 5.79 3.29 9.73
C PHE A 221 5.01 3.61 8.46
N LEU A 222 3.71 3.36 8.50
CA LEU A 222 2.74 3.73 7.48
C LEU A 222 1.47 4.21 8.18
N LEU A 223 1.04 5.42 7.89
CA LEU A 223 -0.26 5.95 8.29
C LEU A 223 -1.15 6.02 7.05
N LYS A 224 -2.39 5.56 7.21
CA LYS A 224 -3.43 5.59 6.17
C LYS A 224 -4.64 6.33 6.72
N ALA A 225 -5.00 7.43 6.07
CA ALA A 225 -6.15 8.25 6.42
C ALA A 225 -7.18 8.24 5.28
N VAL A 226 -8.45 8.05 5.64
CA VAL A 226 -9.57 7.99 4.70
C VAL A 226 -10.72 8.80 5.29
N SER A 227 -11.37 9.61 4.46
CA SER A 227 -12.53 10.37 4.92
C SER A 227 -13.67 9.41 5.33
N GLY A 228 -14.15 9.55 6.57
CA GLY A 228 -15.24 8.73 7.10
C GLY A 228 -14.84 7.36 7.67
N ALA A 229 -13.54 7.05 7.78
CA ALA A 229 -13.06 5.83 8.43
C ALA A 229 -12.04 6.14 9.55
N PRO A 230 -11.87 5.25 10.55
CA PRO A 230 -10.82 5.38 11.54
C PRO A 230 -9.42 5.44 10.91
N LEU A 231 -8.53 6.21 11.53
CA LEU A 231 -7.12 6.26 11.15
C LEU A 231 -6.49 4.86 11.30
N GLN A 232 -5.69 4.46 10.32
CA GLN A 232 -4.91 3.22 10.35
C GLN A 232 -3.42 3.55 10.47
N ALA A 233 -2.72 2.80 11.31
CA ALA A 233 -1.29 2.97 11.52
C ALA A 233 -0.61 1.61 11.62
N ASP A 234 0.47 1.45 10.86
CA ASP A 234 1.33 0.28 10.86
C ASP A 234 2.72 0.72 11.30
N VAL A 235 3.30 -0.01 12.24
CA VAL A 235 4.68 0.19 12.68
C VAL A 235 5.42 -1.12 12.51
N THR A 236 6.58 -1.08 11.86
CA THR A 236 7.43 -2.23 11.59
C THR A 236 8.80 -2.03 12.22
N ALA A 237 9.33 -3.09 12.82
CA ALA A 237 10.66 -3.15 13.40
C ALA A 237 11.42 -4.33 12.77
N ASN A 238 12.30 -4.04 11.80
CA ASN A 238 13.10 -5.05 11.11
C ASN A 238 14.56 -5.00 11.57
N PHE A 239 15.20 -6.15 11.73
CA PHE A 239 16.62 -6.31 11.98
C PHE A 239 17.26 -7.04 10.81
N LEU A 240 18.18 -6.37 10.12
CA LEU A 240 18.97 -6.93 9.04
C LEU A 240 20.32 -7.41 9.60
N ILE A 241 20.56 -8.71 9.46
CA ILE A 241 21.69 -9.44 10.01
C ILE A 241 22.58 -9.89 8.86
N HIS A 242 23.86 -9.54 8.93
CA HIS A 242 24.90 -9.80 7.91
C HIS A 242 24.50 -9.43 6.49
N ASP A 243 23.68 -8.38 6.33
CA ASP A 243 23.10 -7.97 5.04
C ASP A 243 22.38 -9.10 4.26
N LYS A 244 22.01 -10.19 4.95
CA LYS A 244 21.37 -11.37 4.36
C LYS A 244 20.01 -11.69 4.97
N LEU A 245 19.94 -11.82 6.29
CA LEU A 245 18.72 -12.25 6.97
C LEU A 245 18.02 -11.03 7.58
N THR A 246 16.77 -10.81 7.21
CA THR A 246 15.89 -9.83 7.87
C THR A 246 14.92 -10.59 8.77
N LEU A 247 14.86 -10.22 10.04
CA LEU A 247 13.82 -10.67 10.96
C LEU A 247 13.12 -9.46 11.56
N GLY A 248 11.81 -9.50 11.69
CA GLY A 248 11.10 -8.36 12.24
C GLY A 248 9.73 -8.69 12.78
N ALA A 249 9.17 -7.68 13.41
CA ALA A 249 7.79 -7.67 13.87
C ALA A 249 7.11 -6.40 13.36
N ALA A 250 5.82 -6.49 13.12
CA ALA A 250 5.00 -5.32 12.88
C ALA A 250 3.75 -5.34 13.76
N TYR A 251 3.22 -4.16 14.01
CA TYR A 251 1.95 -3.96 14.68
C TYR A 251 1.11 -3.02 13.82
N ARG A 252 -0.05 -3.51 13.40
CA ARG A 252 -1.08 -2.72 12.75
C ARG A 252 -2.16 -2.41 13.77
N TRP A 253 -2.32 -1.13 14.07
CA TRP A 253 -3.19 -0.64 15.13
C TRP A 253 -4.62 -1.18 14.93
N ASP A 254 -5.13 -1.85 15.96
CA ASP A 254 -6.48 -2.41 16.04
C ASP A 254 -6.78 -3.43 14.95
N ALA A 255 -5.74 -4.02 14.34
CA ALA A 255 -5.87 -5.07 13.34
C ALA A 255 -5.04 -6.30 13.72
N ALA A 256 -3.71 -6.23 13.69
CA ALA A 256 -2.87 -7.43 13.74
C ALA A 256 -1.46 -7.22 14.32
N TRP A 257 -0.92 -8.30 14.89
CA TRP A 257 0.52 -8.47 15.09
C TRP A 257 1.10 -9.30 13.96
N SER A 258 2.25 -8.90 13.44
CA SER A 258 2.91 -9.59 12.34
C SER A 258 4.31 -10.04 12.69
N ALA A 259 4.67 -11.25 12.26
CA ALA A 259 6.05 -11.71 12.22
C ALA A 259 6.55 -11.64 10.77
N LEU A 260 7.76 -11.13 10.56
CA LEU A 260 8.37 -10.92 9.25
C LEU A 260 9.71 -11.65 9.19
N ALA A 261 9.97 -12.32 8.07
CA ALA A 261 11.25 -12.91 7.74
C ALA A 261 11.58 -12.62 6.27
N GLY A 262 12.82 -12.23 6.00
CA GLY A 262 13.30 -11.97 4.66
C GLY A 262 14.71 -12.49 4.47
N PHE A 263 15.04 -12.93 3.26
CA PHE A 263 16.37 -13.43 2.95
C PHE A 263 16.86 -12.86 1.62
N GLN A 264 18.01 -12.20 1.66
CA GLN A 264 18.74 -11.70 0.49
C GLN A 264 19.57 -12.87 -0.06
N VAL A 265 19.02 -13.55 -1.07
CA VAL A 265 19.61 -14.74 -1.71
C VAL A 265 20.87 -14.35 -2.49
N THR A 266 20.79 -13.25 -3.24
CA THR A 266 21.91 -12.64 -3.98
C THR A 266 21.84 -11.13 -3.83
N ASP A 267 22.83 -10.36 -4.30
CA ASP A 267 22.77 -8.89 -4.26
C ASP A 267 21.54 -8.29 -4.97
N GLY A 268 20.93 -9.03 -5.91
CA GLY A 268 19.73 -8.61 -6.64
C GLY A 268 18.43 -9.33 -6.25
N LEU A 269 18.50 -10.52 -5.63
CA LEU A 269 17.31 -11.34 -5.32
C LEU A 269 17.03 -11.37 -3.82
N MET A 270 15.82 -10.96 -3.45
CA MET A 270 15.30 -11.05 -2.08
C MET A 270 13.97 -11.80 -2.07
N LEU A 271 13.82 -12.67 -1.08
CA LEU A 271 12.56 -13.32 -0.75
C LEU A 271 12.11 -12.82 0.62
N GLY A 272 10.81 -12.75 0.84
CA GLY A 272 10.29 -12.48 2.17
C GLY A 272 8.91 -13.07 2.39
N TYR A 273 8.63 -13.30 3.65
CA TYR A 273 7.41 -13.88 4.14
C TYR A 273 6.98 -13.15 5.40
N SER A 274 5.69 -12.94 5.55
CA SER A 274 5.11 -12.50 6.81
C SER A 274 3.84 -13.26 7.16
N TYR A 275 3.63 -13.41 8.46
CA TYR A 275 2.44 -13.96 9.05
C TYR A 275 1.79 -12.90 9.92
N ASP A 276 0.50 -12.63 9.70
CA ASP A 276 -0.29 -11.72 10.52
C ASP A 276 -1.26 -12.52 11.39
N SER A 277 -1.18 -12.30 12.70
CA SER A 277 -2.17 -12.77 13.67
C SER A 277 -3.13 -11.64 13.98
N GLU A 278 -4.40 -11.84 13.66
CA GLU A 278 -5.47 -10.87 13.93
C GLU A 278 -5.68 -10.68 15.44
N THR A 279 -5.74 -9.42 15.88
CA THR A 279 -6.09 -9.01 17.25
C THR A 279 -7.58 -8.73 17.42
N THR A 280 -8.29 -8.61 16.30
CA THR A 280 -9.73 -8.34 16.27
C THR A 280 -10.54 -9.59 16.64
N LYS A 281 -11.85 -9.41 16.87
CA LYS A 281 -12.78 -10.53 17.08
C LYS A 281 -12.78 -11.53 15.92
N LEU A 282 -12.41 -11.09 14.72
CA LEU A 282 -12.31 -11.93 13.53
C LEU A 282 -11.24 -13.01 13.67
N GLY A 283 -10.18 -12.76 14.45
CA GLY A 283 -9.11 -13.72 14.72
C GLY A 283 -9.56 -15.02 15.39
N ARG A 284 -10.78 -15.07 15.96
CA ARG A 284 -11.36 -16.30 16.51
C ARG A 284 -11.90 -17.26 15.45
N TYR A 285 -12.03 -16.78 14.21
CA TYR A 285 -12.66 -17.51 13.11
C TYR A 285 -11.71 -17.74 11.93
N ASN A 286 -10.44 -17.37 12.06
CA ASN A 286 -9.44 -17.56 11.01
C ASN A 286 -8.08 -17.94 11.59
N ASN A 287 -7.20 -18.47 10.74
CA ASN A 287 -5.87 -18.95 11.08
C ASN A 287 -4.76 -17.94 10.76
N GLY A 288 -5.09 -16.65 10.69
CA GLY A 288 -4.19 -15.57 10.34
C GLY A 288 -4.09 -15.31 8.83
N SER A 289 -3.18 -14.41 8.46
CA SER A 289 -2.93 -14.01 7.07
C SER A 289 -1.48 -14.28 6.69
N HIS A 290 -1.25 -14.73 5.47
CA HIS A 290 0.07 -15.08 4.95
C HIS A 290 0.40 -14.19 3.76
N GLU A 291 1.62 -13.66 3.73
CA GLU A 291 2.11 -12.83 2.63
C GLU A 291 3.51 -13.30 2.24
N LEU A 292 3.70 -13.53 0.95
CA LEU A 292 4.98 -13.89 0.34
C LEU A 292 5.33 -12.82 -0.68
N PHE A 293 6.60 -12.42 -0.74
CA PHE A 293 7.09 -11.59 -1.83
C PHE A 293 8.44 -12.07 -2.37
N VAL A 294 8.68 -11.67 -3.62
CA VAL A 294 9.94 -11.81 -4.33
C VAL A 294 10.30 -10.45 -4.91
N ARG A 295 11.53 -10.00 -4.66
CA ARG A 295 12.09 -8.80 -5.28
C ARG A 295 13.33 -9.17 -6.06
N PHE A 296 13.42 -8.70 -7.29
CA PHE A 296 14.56 -8.91 -8.16
C PHE A 296 15.04 -7.59 -8.74
N GLU A 297 16.34 -7.32 -8.60
CA GLU A 297 16.98 -6.09 -9.06
C GLU A 297 18.04 -6.39 -10.12
N LEU A 298 17.94 -5.68 -11.23
CA LEU A 298 18.83 -5.74 -12.39
C LEU A 298 19.55 -4.41 -12.57
N PHE A 299 20.79 -4.45 -13.07
CA PHE A 299 21.58 -3.27 -13.44
C PHE A 299 21.80 -2.27 -12.30
N ASN A 300 22.31 -2.74 -11.15
CA ASN A 300 22.64 -1.91 -9.99
C ASN A 300 23.82 -0.96 -10.30
N LYS A 301 23.54 0.19 -10.93
CA LYS A 301 24.54 1.07 -11.54
C LYS A 301 25.12 2.13 -10.59
N TYR A 302 25.07 1.91 -9.28
CA TYR A 302 25.68 2.83 -8.29
C TYR A 302 26.81 2.22 -7.44
N ARG A 303 27.20 0.95 -7.66
CA ARG A 303 28.40 0.35 -7.03
C ARG A 303 29.45 -0.14 -8.04
N ARG A 304 29.62 0.57 -9.16
CA ARG A 304 30.73 0.40 -10.12
C ARG A 304 31.21 1.76 -10.65
N VAL A 305 31.70 2.61 -9.77
CA VAL A 305 32.84 3.47 -10.14
C VAL A 305 34.09 2.68 -9.79
N ASN A 306 34.52 1.84 -10.73
CA ASN A 306 35.87 1.31 -10.77
C ASN A 306 36.29 1.23 -12.23
N SER A 307 36.98 2.27 -12.67
CA SER A 307 37.94 2.21 -13.77
C SER A 307 38.86 3.42 -13.62
N PRO A 308 40.02 3.28 -12.96
CA PRO A 308 41.09 4.25 -13.16
C PRO A 308 41.56 4.08 -14.61
N ARG A 309 41.53 5.15 -15.39
CA ARG A 309 42.30 5.21 -16.64
C ARG A 309 43.37 6.27 -16.47
N PHE A 310 44.56 5.77 -16.14
CA PHE A 310 45.80 6.37 -16.61
C PHE A 310 45.71 6.47 -18.14
N TYR A 311 45.81 7.69 -18.67
CA TYR A 311 46.72 8.17 -19.73
C TYR A 311 46.56 9.70 -19.79
#